data_AF-A0A9E1H8X7-F1
#
_entry.id   AF-A0A9E1H8X7-F1
#
_cell.length_a   1.000
_cell.length_b   1.000
_cell.length_c   1.000
_cell.angle_alpha   90.00
_cell.angle_beta   90.00
_cell.angle_gamma   90.00
#
_symmetry.space_group_name_H-M   'P 1'
#
loop_
_entity.id
_entity.type
_entity.pdbx_description
1 polymer ?
#
loop_
_entity_poly.entity_id
_entity_poly.type
_entity_poly.pdbx_seq_one_letter_code
_entity_poly.pdbx_strand_id
1 'polypeptide(L)'
;MIIDRSKQQKNLLEMLQEKNEYISAPCNGNGICGKCIVRYKSGATEPTKQDREFLSEKQLEQGYRLACQSYPTEEYKVEIPELEETIEVLSQWENQRTEEILKNTAEGTAEKTENA
;
A
#
# COMPACT_ATOMS: atom_id res chain seq x y z
N MET A 1 -13.70 -14.98 -31.69
CA MET A 1 -12.40 -15.45 -31.17
C MET A 1 -12.67 -16.12 -29.84
N ILE A 2 -12.52 -17.44 -29.73
CA ILE A 2 -12.69 -18.16 -28.47
C ILE A 2 -11.29 -18.32 -27.87
N ILE A 3 -11.07 -17.76 -26.68
CA ILE A 3 -9.82 -17.93 -25.94
C ILE A 3 -10.06 -19.00 -24.88
N ASP A 4 -9.45 -20.17 -25.07
CA ASP A 4 -9.44 -21.25 -24.09
C ASP A 4 -8.42 -20.93 -22.98
N ARG A 5 -8.91 -20.45 -21.83
CA ARG A 5 -8.06 -20.14 -20.66
C ARG A 5 -7.64 -21.38 -19.88
N SER A 6 -8.16 -22.57 -20.15
CA SER A 6 -7.84 -23.77 -19.35
C SER A 6 -6.39 -24.23 -19.48
N LYS A 7 -5.65 -23.70 -20.46
CA LYS A 7 -4.23 -24.02 -20.72
C LYS A 7 -3.25 -22.96 -20.20
N GLN A 8 -3.73 -21.85 -19.62
CA GLN A 8 -2.87 -20.79 -19.12
C GLN A 8 -2.43 -21.09 -17.68
N GLN A 9 -1.17 -20.79 -17.36
CA GLN A 9 -0.66 -20.86 -15.99
C GLN A 9 -1.37 -19.80 -15.15
N LYS A 10 -1.97 -20.21 -14.03
CA LYS A 10 -2.65 -19.30 -13.10
C LYS A 10 -1.63 -18.63 -12.19
N ASN A 11 -1.80 -17.35 -11.93
CA ASN A 11 -1.04 -16.67 -10.89
C ASN A 11 -1.67 -16.94 -9.51
N LEU A 12 -0.93 -16.60 -8.45
CA LEU A 12 -1.39 -16.83 -7.09
C LEU A 12 -2.66 -16.04 -6.75
N LEU A 13 -2.86 -14.84 -7.31
CA LEU A 13 -4.10 -14.07 -7.12
C LEU A 13 -5.32 -14.85 -7.64
N GLU A 14 -5.26 -15.40 -8.86
CA GLU A 14 -6.33 -16.22 -9.43
C GLU A 14 -6.56 -17.49 -8.58
N MET A 15 -5.49 -18.14 -8.12
CA MET A 15 -5.60 -19.33 -7.26
C MET A 15 -6.26 -19.04 -5.91
N LEU A 16 -6.01 -17.87 -5.31
CA LEU A 16 -6.64 -17.43 -4.05
C LEU A 16 -8.13 -17.13 -4.28
N GLN A 17 -8.47 -16.43 -5.36
CA GLN A 17 -9.86 -16.12 -5.72
C GLN A 17 -10.70 -17.38 -5.94
N GLU A 18 -10.14 -18.42 -6.57
CA GLU A 18 -10.80 -19.71 -6.76
C GLU A 18 -11.09 -20.45 -5.45
N LYS A 19 -10.33 -20.14 -4.40
CA LYS A 19 -10.52 -20.66 -3.04
C LYS A 19 -11.37 -19.75 -2.16
N ASN A 20 -11.98 -18.70 -2.73
CA ASN A 20 -12.72 -17.66 -2.00
C ASN A 20 -11.87 -16.90 -0.95
N GLU A 21 -10.56 -16.87 -1.13
CA GLU A 21 -9.64 -16.08 -0.32
C GLU A 21 -9.35 -14.75 -1.03
N TYR A 22 -9.70 -13.63 -0.38
CA TYR A 22 -9.63 -12.31 -1.01
C TYR A 22 -8.48 -11.47 -0.48
N ILE A 23 -7.77 -10.84 -1.41
CA ILE A 23 -6.72 -9.85 -1.13
C ILE A 23 -6.99 -8.57 -1.92
N SER A 24 -6.44 -7.45 -1.47
CA SER A 24 -6.59 -6.16 -2.15
C SER A 24 -5.90 -6.19 -3.53
N ALA A 25 -6.68 -6.08 -4.60
CA ALA A 25 -6.17 -6.11 -5.98
C ALA A 25 -6.91 -5.13 -6.91
N PRO A 26 -6.88 -3.80 -6.65
CA PRO A 26 -7.66 -2.81 -7.41
C PRO A 26 -7.26 -2.74 -8.89
N CYS A 27 -6.01 -3.09 -9.23
CA CYS A 27 -5.56 -3.17 -10.63
C CYS A 27 -5.88 -4.49 -11.32
N ASN A 28 -6.61 -5.39 -10.67
CA ASN A 28 -7.02 -6.70 -11.20
C ASN A 28 -5.86 -7.55 -11.74
N GLY A 29 -4.70 -7.46 -11.10
CA GLY A 29 -3.52 -8.28 -11.41
C GLY A 29 -2.57 -7.71 -12.46
N ASN A 30 -2.73 -6.45 -12.87
CA ASN A 30 -1.84 -5.78 -13.83
C ASN A 30 -0.44 -5.42 -13.26
N GLY A 31 -0.18 -5.66 -11.97
CA GLY A 31 1.13 -5.39 -11.36
C GLY A 31 1.48 -3.91 -11.17
N ILE A 32 0.50 -3.01 -11.29
CA ILE A 32 0.73 -1.55 -11.24
C ILE A 32 0.38 -0.88 -9.89
N CYS A 33 -0.28 -1.60 -8.97
CA CYS A 33 -0.78 -1.00 -7.72
C CYS A 33 -0.05 -1.46 -6.45
N GLY A 34 0.74 -2.54 -6.51
CA GLY A 34 1.46 -3.07 -5.35
C GLY A 34 0.61 -3.63 -4.20
N LYS A 35 -0.73 -3.66 -4.29
CA LYS A 35 -1.60 -3.99 -3.13
C LYS A 35 -1.84 -5.49 -2.89
N CYS A 36 -1.63 -6.34 -3.89
CA CYS A 36 -1.93 -7.77 -3.81
C CYS A 36 -0.81 -8.54 -3.10
N ILE A 37 -0.44 -8.11 -1.90
CA ILE A 37 0.71 -8.62 -1.16
C ILE A 37 0.34 -9.93 -0.45
N VAL A 38 1.23 -10.90 -0.54
CA VAL A 38 1.21 -12.15 0.22
C VAL A 38 2.58 -12.40 0.82
N ARG A 39 2.66 -13.29 1.81
CA ARG A 39 3.94 -13.77 2.33
C ARG A 39 4.04 -15.28 2.21
N TYR A 40 5.10 -15.74 1.56
CA TYR A 40 5.46 -17.14 1.51
C TYR A 40 6.05 -17.60 2.85
N LYS A 41 5.49 -18.68 3.40
CA LYS A 41 6.08 -19.46 4.50
C LYS A 41 7.04 -20.53 3.98
N SER A 42 6.79 -21.06 2.78
CA SER A 42 7.66 -22.01 2.08
C SER A 42 7.37 -21.99 0.58
N GLY A 43 8.37 -22.36 -0.23
CA GLY A 43 8.21 -22.44 -1.69
C GLY A 43 8.06 -21.06 -2.37
N ALA A 44 8.75 -20.04 -1.85
CA ALA A 44 8.67 -18.70 -2.40
C ALA A 44 9.21 -18.64 -3.84
N THR A 45 8.48 -17.96 -4.72
CA THR A 45 8.98 -17.66 -6.07
C THR A 45 10.07 -16.58 -6.02
N GLU A 46 10.90 -16.50 -7.05
CA GLU A 46 11.83 -15.39 -7.20
C GLU A 46 11.10 -14.04 -7.26
N PRO A 47 11.64 -12.96 -6.68
CA PRO A 47 11.07 -11.62 -6.82
C PRO A 47 11.10 -11.17 -8.28
N THR A 48 9.95 -10.74 -8.77
CA THR A 48 9.79 -10.07 -10.06
C THR A 48 10.28 -8.61 -10.02
N LYS A 49 10.37 -7.96 -11.18
CA LYS A 49 10.69 -6.53 -11.26
C LYS A 49 9.66 -5.68 -10.50
N GLN A 50 8.39 -6.02 -10.67
CA GLN A 50 7.26 -5.36 -10.00
C GLN A 50 7.33 -5.57 -8.49
N ASP A 51 7.71 -6.76 -8.01
CA ASP A 51 7.92 -6.98 -6.57
C ASP A 51 8.93 -5.98 -6.01
N ARG A 52 10.05 -5.76 -6.70
CA ARG A 52 11.11 -4.81 -6.31
C ARG A 52 10.70 -3.34 -6.41
N GLU A 53 9.67 -3.02 -7.19
CA GLU A 53 9.15 -1.66 -7.30
C GLU A 53 8.25 -1.27 -6.11
N PHE A 54 7.58 -2.25 -5.49
CA PHE A 54 6.63 -2.00 -4.40
C PHE A 54 7.07 -2.53 -3.02
N LEU A 55 8.01 -3.47 -2.96
CA LEU A 55 8.47 -4.11 -1.73
C LEU A 55 9.94 -3.81 -1.49
N SER A 56 10.28 -3.57 -0.22
CA SER A 56 11.68 -3.42 0.21
C SER A 56 12.43 -4.75 0.12
N GLU A 57 13.75 -4.72 -0.07
CA GLU A 57 14.58 -5.94 -0.09
C GLU A 57 14.39 -6.80 1.17
N LYS A 58 14.25 -6.16 2.35
CA LYS A 58 13.94 -6.87 3.60
C LYS A 58 12.60 -7.62 3.54
N GLN A 59 11.56 -7.03 2.93
CA GLN A 59 10.29 -7.72 2.72
C GLN A 59 10.46 -8.87 1.71
N LEU A 60 11.23 -8.68 0.64
CA LEU A 60 11.49 -9.74 -0.33
C LEU A 60 12.21 -10.94 0.30
N GLU A 61 13.21 -10.68 1.15
CA GLU A 61 13.92 -11.69 1.94
C GLU A 61 13.01 -12.42 2.94
N GLN A 62 12.03 -11.72 3.50
CA GLN A 62 11.01 -12.30 4.39
C GLN A 62 9.93 -13.11 3.66
N GLY A 63 10.01 -13.22 2.33
CA GLY A 63 9.10 -14.00 1.50
C GLY A 63 7.88 -13.21 1.00
N TYR A 64 7.86 -11.89 1.11
CA TYR A 64 6.76 -11.08 0.57
C TYR A 64 6.83 -11.01 -0.96
N ARG A 65 5.67 -11.18 -1.61
CA ARG A 65 5.52 -11.08 -3.07
C ARG A 65 4.16 -10.48 -3.43
N LEU A 66 4.05 -9.95 -4.63
CA LEU A 66 2.80 -9.61 -5.27
C LEU A 66 2.17 -10.88 -5.84
N ALA A 67 1.03 -11.30 -5.28
CA ALA A 67 0.31 -12.50 -5.69
C ALA A 67 -0.03 -12.50 -7.19
N CYS A 68 -0.32 -11.34 -7.79
CA CYS A 68 -0.63 -11.26 -9.21
C CYS A 68 0.56 -11.48 -10.15
N GLN A 69 1.79 -11.31 -9.66
CA GLN A 69 3.02 -11.51 -10.43
C GLN A 69 3.73 -12.82 -10.05
N SER A 70 3.16 -13.58 -9.12
CA SER A 70 3.74 -14.81 -8.61
C SER A 70 3.05 -16.03 -9.22
N TYR A 71 3.84 -16.96 -9.75
CA TYR A 71 3.38 -18.16 -10.44
C TYR A 71 4.05 -19.41 -9.83
N PRO A 72 3.54 -19.93 -8.69
CA PRO A 72 4.09 -21.12 -8.06
C PRO A 72 4.00 -22.34 -8.98
N THR A 73 5.12 -23.06 -9.13
CA THR A 73 5.17 -24.34 -9.87
C THR A 73 5.24 -25.55 -8.95
N GLU A 74 5.73 -25.35 -7.72
CA GLU A 74 5.96 -26.39 -6.71
C GLU A 74 5.01 -26.21 -5.50
N GLU A 75 5.09 -27.12 -4.52
CA GLU A 75 4.35 -27.02 -3.26
C GLU A 75 4.72 -25.73 -2.50
N TYR A 76 3.70 -24.94 -2.13
CA TYR A 76 3.88 -23.67 -1.45
C TYR A 76 2.96 -23.53 -0.23
N LYS A 77 3.39 -22.68 0.71
CA LYS A 77 2.54 -22.21 1.81
C LYS A 77 2.62 -20.69 1.84
N VAL A 78 1.46 -20.04 1.82
CA VAL A 78 1.34 -18.57 1.83
C VAL A 78 0.42 -18.14 2.95
N GLU A 79 0.68 -16.96 3.50
CA GLU A 79 -0.21 -16.23 4.38
C GLU A 79 -0.61 -14.90 3.72
N ILE A 80 -1.85 -14.46 3.98
CA ILE A 80 -2.34 -13.15 3.60
C ILE A 80 -2.05 -12.23 4.79
N PRO A 81 -1.15 -11.25 4.68
CA PRO A 81 -0.90 -10.30 5.76
C PRO A 81 -2.14 -9.40 5.93
N GLU A 82 -2.58 -9.23 7.18
CA GLU A 82 -3.51 -8.16 7.54
C GLU A 82 -2.74 -6.84 7.44
N LEU A 83 -2.85 -6.17 6.29
CA LEU A 83 -2.28 -4.85 6.10
C LEU A 83 -3.26 -3.83 6.71
N GLU A 84 -2.95 -3.35 7.91
CA GLU A 84 -3.57 -2.14 8.45
C GLU A 84 -3.16 -0.97 7.54
N GLU A 85 -4.07 -0.49 6.69
CA GLU A 85 -3.88 0.78 5.98
C GLU A 85 -3.86 1.89 7.05
N THR A 86 -2.69 2.24 7.58
CA THR A 86 -2.53 3.44 8.39
C THR A 86 -2.79 4.65 7.50
N ILE A 87 -4.02 5.17 7.56
CA ILE A 87 -4.38 6.46 7.00
C ILE A 87 -3.63 7.51 7.83
N GLU A 88 -2.45 7.92 7.37
CA GLU A 88 -1.84 9.17 7.84
C GLU A 88 -2.71 10.32 7.31
N VAL A 89 -3.71 10.69 8.11
CA VAL A 89 -4.49 11.91 7.90
C VAL A 89 -3.50 13.08 7.94
N LEU A 90 -3.13 13.61 6.78
CA LEU A 90 -2.35 14.83 6.66
C LEU A 90 -3.20 16.00 7.19
N SER A 91 -3.16 16.23 8.50
CA SER A 91 -3.75 17.41 9.16
C SER A 91 -2.93 18.67 8.88
N GLN A 92 -2.67 18.98 7.60
CA GLN A 92 -1.89 20.17 7.20
C GLN A 92 -2.76 21.41 6.94
N TRP A 93 -4.06 21.39 7.29
CA TRP A 93 -4.99 22.48 6.98
C TRP A 93 -5.55 23.26 8.19
N GLU A 94 -5.08 23.01 9.43
CA GLU A 94 -5.51 23.83 10.60
C GLU A 94 -4.42 24.77 11.14
N ASN A 95 -3.16 24.62 10.74
CA ASN A 95 -2.04 25.39 11.31
C ASN A 95 -1.78 26.76 10.66
N GLN A 96 -2.52 27.16 9.62
CA GLN A 96 -2.35 28.50 9.03
C GLN A 96 -3.10 29.61 9.78
N ARG A 97 -4.11 29.26 10.59
CA ARG A 97 -4.98 30.26 11.23
C ARG A 97 -4.46 30.79 12.57
N THR A 98 -3.61 30.03 13.28
CA THR A 98 -3.17 30.40 14.63
C THR A 98 -2.06 31.45 14.62
N GLU A 99 -1.14 31.39 13.66
CA GLU A 99 0.00 32.33 13.54
C GLU A 99 -0.45 33.75 13.14
N GLU A 100 -1.47 33.89 12.29
CA GLU A 100 -2.01 35.19 11.89
C GLU A 100 -2.78 35.88 13.03
N ILE A 101 -3.48 35.13 13.89
CA ILE A 101 -4.20 35.72 15.04
C ILE A 101 -3.21 36.22 16.11
N LEU A 102 -2.12 35.49 16.35
CA LEU A 102 -1.10 35.91 17.33
C LEU A 102 -0.31 37.14 16.89
N LYS A 103 0.04 37.25 15.60
CA LYS A 103 0.73 38.44 15.07
C LYS A 103 -0.15 39.69 15.12
N ASN A 104 -1.44 39.57 14.78
CA ASN A 104 -2.35 40.71 14.82
C ASN A 104 -2.74 41.16 16.25
N THR A 105 -2.56 40.31 17.27
CA THR A 105 -2.87 40.67 18.66
C THR A 105 -1.68 41.34 19.36
N ALA A 106 -0.44 41.07 18.93
CA ALA A 106 0.77 41.65 19.53
C ALA A 106 1.06 43.10 19.09
N GLU A 107 0.54 43.54 17.95
CA GLU A 107 0.77 44.89 17.40
C GLU A 107 -0.29 45.92 17.82
N GLY A 108 -1.31 45.52 18.60
CA GLY A 108 -2.49 46.36 18.90
C GLY A 108 -2.54 47.05 20.27
N THR A 109 -1.56 46.90 21.17
CA THR A 109 -1.67 47.37 22.56
C THR A 109 -0.61 48.40 23.01
N ALA A 110 0.05 49.12 22.11
CA ALA A 110 1.08 50.11 22.46
C ALA A 110 0.84 51.55 21.97
N GLU A 111 -0.40 51.96 21.68
CA GLU A 111 -0.75 53.37 21.51
C GLU A 111 -2.06 53.70 22.25
N LYS A 112 -1.93 54.21 23.49
CA LYS A 112 -2.77 55.26 24.11
C LYS A 112 -2.49 55.34 25.61
N THR A 113 -1.39 55.99 26.00
CA THR A 113 -1.18 56.42 27.39
C THR A 113 -0.55 57.81 27.50
N GLU A 114 -1.06 58.87 26.85
CA GLU A 114 -0.70 60.27 27.18
C GLU A 114 -1.79 61.26 26.75
N ASN A 115 -2.71 61.65 27.65
CA ASN A 115 -3.21 63.02 27.84
C ASN A 115 -4.48 63.04 28.71
N ALA A 116 -4.27 63.25 30.01
CA ALA A 116 -5.18 63.94 30.92
C ALA A 116 -4.32 64.60 32.01
#